data_AF-A0A800IFR7-F1
#
_entry.id   AF-A0A800IFR7-F1
#
_cell.length_a   1.000
_cell.length_b   1.000
_cell.length_c   1.000
_cell.angle_alpha   90.00
_cell.angle_beta   90.00
_cell.angle_gamma   90.00
#
_symmetry.space_group_name_H-M   'P 1'
#
loop_
_entity.id
_entity.type
_entity.pdbx_description
1 polymer ?
#
loop_
_entity_poly.entity_id
_entity_poly.type
_entity_poly.pdbx_seq_one_letter_code
_entity_poly.pdbx_strand_id
1 'polypeptide(L)'
;MPIEDLLKLITSALEDMKGKDIVQLDVRGLSNVTDYMVIATGTSNRHVKSLADEVSFQAKQNGVVIAMNKPTKIVAGTNLIFGRAKHGMR
;
A
#
# COMPACT_ATOMS: atom_id res chain seq x y z
N MET A 1 14.32 -6.29 -5.00
CA MET A 1 13.22 -7.06 -4.40
C MET A 1 12.19 -7.43 -5.48
N PRO A 2 11.89 -8.74 -5.63
CA PRO A 2 10.74 -9.24 -6.40
C PRO A 2 9.42 -8.62 -5.93
N ILE A 3 8.41 -8.58 -6.79
CA ILE A 3 7.13 -7.94 -6.44
C ILE A 3 6.36 -8.73 -5.36
N GLU A 4 6.43 -10.06 -5.40
CA GLU A 4 5.78 -10.93 -4.42
C GLU A 4 6.32 -10.70 -3.01
N ASP A 5 7.64 -10.50 -2.88
CA ASP A 5 8.27 -10.20 -1.60
C ASP A 5 7.89 -8.80 -1.09
N LEU A 6 7.73 -7.83 -2.00
CA LEU A 6 7.23 -6.50 -1.65
C LEU A 6 5.78 -6.57 -1.15
N LEU A 7 4.92 -7.33 -1.82
CA LEU A 7 3.53 -7.52 -1.41
C LEU A 7 3.44 -8.20 -0.04
N LYS A 8 4.25 -9.24 0.20
CA LYS A 8 4.36 -9.88 1.51
C LYS A 8 4.82 -8.93 2.60
N LEU A 9 5.84 -8.11 2.32
CA LEU A 9 6.32 -7.10 3.26
C LEU A 9 5.22 -6.09 3.60
N ILE A 10 4.51 -5.58 2.60
CA ILE A 10 3.40 -4.64 2.80
C ILE A 10 2.28 -5.29 3.62
N THR A 11 1.89 -6.52 3.28
CA THR A 11 0.85 -7.24 4.01
C THR A 11 1.25 -7.53 5.45
N SER A 12 2.48 -8.00 5.69
CA SER A 12 2.99 -8.24 7.05
C SER A 12 2.98 -6.95 7.88
N ALA A 13 3.48 -5.84 7.33
CA ALA A 13 3.49 -4.56 8.02
C ALA A 13 2.07 -4.07 8.38
N LEU A 14 1.10 -4.31 7.50
CA LEU A 14 -0.30 -4.00 7.76
C LEU A 14 -0.91 -4.93 8.82
N GLU A 15 -0.59 -6.22 8.80
CA GLU A 15 -1.04 -7.21 9.79
C GLU A 15 -0.46 -6.91 11.18
N ASP A 16 0.83 -6.61 11.28
CA ASP A 16 1.53 -6.27 12.52
C ASP A 16 0.90 -5.05 13.20
N MET A 17 0.50 -4.08 12.40
CA MET A 17 -0.18 -2.87 12.84
C MET A 17 -1.69 -3.07 13.08
N LYS A 18 -2.22 -4.29 12.93
CA LYS A 18 -3.64 -4.64 13.09
C LYS A 18 -4.58 -3.95 12.08
N GLY A 19 -4.09 -3.75 10.86
CA GLY A 19 -4.91 -3.39 9.71
C GLY A 19 -5.97 -4.46 9.43
N LYS A 20 -7.15 -4.02 8.97
CA LYS A 20 -8.27 -4.90 8.59
C LYS A 20 -8.48 -4.88 7.09
N ASP A 21 -9.20 -5.88 6.58
CA ASP A 21 -9.63 -5.98 5.18
C ASP A 21 -8.47 -5.74 4.19
N ILE A 22 -7.34 -6.42 4.44
CA ILE A 22 -6.16 -6.29 3.58
C ILE A 22 -6.42 -7.04 2.27
N VAL A 23 -6.52 -6.30 1.18
CA VAL A 23 -6.80 -6.84 -0.16
C VAL A 23 -5.68 -6.43 -1.11
N GLN A 24 -5.14 -7.42 -1.83
CA GLN A 24 -4.19 -7.19 -2.90
C GLN A 24 -4.92 -7.24 -4.24
N LEU A 25 -4.74 -6.20 -5.06
CA LEU A 25 -5.34 -6.05 -6.37
C LEU A 25 -4.24 -5.94 -7.42
N ASP A 26 -4.32 -6.80 -8.43
CA ASP A 26 -3.53 -6.69 -9.64
C ASP A 26 -4.24 -5.71 -10.59
N VAL A 27 -3.61 -4.56 -10.83
CA VAL A 27 -4.17 -3.51 -11.70
C VAL A 27 -3.35 -3.36 -12.98
N ARG A 28 -2.48 -4.33 -13.29
CA ARG A 28 -1.73 -4.39 -14.55
C ARG A 28 -2.72 -4.39 -15.72
N GLY A 29 -2.67 -3.34 -16.55
CA GLY A 29 -3.55 -3.16 -17.71
C GLY A 29 -4.80 -2.31 -17.46
N LEU A 30 -5.14 -2.02 -16.19
CA LEU A 30 -6.19 -1.06 -15.84
C LEU A 30 -5.63 0.34 -15.57
N SER A 31 -4.39 0.42 -15.09
CA SER A 31 -3.69 1.67 -14.80
C SER A 31 -2.27 1.66 -15.36
N ASN A 32 -1.86 2.75 -16.00
CA ASN A 32 -0.48 2.97 -16.44
C ASN A 32 0.43 3.47 -15.31
N VAL A 33 -0.14 3.81 -14.14
CA VAL A 33 0.60 4.45 -13.04
C VAL A 33 1.21 3.42 -12.09
N THR A 34 0.52 2.30 -11.86
CA THR A 34 0.87 1.29 -10.84
C THR A 34 0.52 -0.10 -11.33
N ASP A 35 1.39 -1.09 -11.07
CA ASP A 35 1.15 -2.49 -11.42
C ASP A 35 0.26 -3.22 -10.40
N TYR A 36 0.49 -2.96 -9.11
CA TYR A 36 -0.22 -3.61 -8.01
C TYR A 36 -0.74 -2.55 -7.04
N MET A 37 -1.87 -2.87 -6.42
CA MET A 37 -2.55 -2.03 -5.45
C MET A 37 -2.90 -2.84 -4.21
N VAL A 38 -2.43 -2.42 -3.03
CA VAL A 38 -2.85 -3.02 -1.76
C VAL A 38 -3.78 -2.06 -1.04
N ILE A 39 -4.94 -2.56 -0.62
CA ILE A 39 -5.96 -1.86 0.16
C ILE A 39 -5.96 -2.41 1.59
N ALA A 40 -6.04 -1.53 2.58
CA ALA A 40 -6.31 -1.91 3.96
C ALA A 40 -7.18 -0.88 4.67
N THR A 41 -8.02 -1.36 5.59
CA THR A 41 -8.91 -0.58 6.44
C THR A 41 -8.27 -0.35 7.82
N GLY A 42 -8.15 0.91 8.22
CA GLY A 42 -7.83 1.27 9.61
C GLY A 42 -9.08 1.63 10.42
N THR A 43 -8.99 1.47 11.73
CA THR A 43 -10.10 1.78 12.66
C THR A 43 -10.32 3.27 12.92
N SER A 44 -9.36 4.13 12.56
CA SER A 44 -9.46 5.58 12.67
C SER A 44 -8.48 6.26 11.71
N ASN A 45 -8.67 7.55 11.42
CA ASN A 45 -7.74 8.31 10.55
C ASN A 45 -6.30 8.30 11.08
N ARG A 46 -6.11 8.32 12.41
CA ARG A 46 -4.77 8.19 13.02
C ARG A 46 -4.19 6.80 12.77
N HIS A 47 -4.98 5.76 12.97
CA HIS A 47 -4.56 4.37 12.72
C HIS A 47 -4.17 4.17 11.24
N VAL A 48 -4.97 4.68 10.30
CA VAL A 48 -4.66 4.62 8.86
C VAL A 48 -3.35 5.34 8.55
N LYS A 49 -3.13 6.51 9.16
CA LYS A 49 -1.88 7.24 8.97
C LYS A 49 -0.68 6.44 9.50
N SER A 50 -0.80 5.83 10.67
CA SER A 50 0.26 4.97 11.23
C SER A 50 0.52 3.74 10.36
N LEU A 51 -0.51 3.12 9.79
CA LEU A 51 -0.37 2.03 8.81
C LEU A 51 0.42 2.50 7.58
N ALA A 52 0.09 3.69 7.06
CA ALA A 52 0.80 4.27 5.91
C ALA A 52 2.28 4.56 6.22
N ASP A 53 2.53 5.18 7.36
CA ASP A 53 3.87 5.57 7.79
C ASP A 53 4.74 4.32 8.00
N GLU A 54 4.20 3.26 8.62
CA GLU A 54 4.91 1.99 8.84
C GLU A 54 5.27 1.30 7.52
N VAL A 55 4.31 1.16 6.61
CA VAL A 55 4.58 0.55 5.29
C VAL A 55 5.60 1.39 4.50
N SER A 56 5.54 2.73 4.62
CA SER A 56 6.55 3.63 4.02
C SER A 56 7.94 3.35 4.54
N PHE A 57 8.03 3.20 5.86
CA PHE A 57 9.27 2.98 6.57
C PHE A 57 9.89 1.64 6.17
N GLN A 58 9.11 0.55 6.22
CA GLN A 58 9.55 -0.79 5.85
C GLN A 58 9.97 -0.87 4.37
N ALA A 59 9.21 -0.26 3.46
CA ALA A 59 9.56 -0.22 2.05
C ALA A 59 10.88 0.54 1.80
N LYS A 60 11.06 1.70 2.46
CA LYS A 60 12.30 2.48 2.37
C LYS A 60 13.50 1.72 2.93
N GLN A 61 13.35 1.00 4.05
CA GLN A 61 14.43 0.17 4.60
C GLN A 61 14.90 -0.92 3.62
N ASN A 62 13.99 -1.41 2.77
CA ASN A 62 14.28 -2.40 1.74
C ASN A 62 14.67 -1.77 0.38
N GLY A 63 14.93 -0.46 0.34
CA GLY A 63 15.35 0.26 -0.86
C GLY A 63 14.25 0.41 -1.92
N VAL A 64 12.98 0.29 -1.54
CA VAL A 64 11.83 0.40 -2.44
C VAL A 64 11.07 1.70 -2.18
N VAL A 65 10.85 2.48 -3.25
CA VAL A 65 9.98 3.66 -3.20
C VAL A 65 8.57 3.25 -3.63
N ILE A 66 7.62 3.38 -2.72
CA ILE A 66 6.19 3.16 -2.98
C ILE A 66 5.48 4.50 -3.10
N ALA A 67 4.58 4.61 -4.07
CA ALA A 67 3.71 5.77 -4.20
C ALA A 67 2.53 5.60 -3.24
N MET A 68 2.37 6.58 -2.34
CA MET A 68 1.23 6.64 -1.43
C MET A 68 0.27 7.70 -1.93
N ASN A 69 -0.97 7.31 -2.20
CA ASN A 69 -2.04 8.28 -2.38
C ASN A 69 -2.72 8.55 -1.03
N LYS A 70 -3.14 9.80 -0.80
CA LYS A 70 -3.79 10.23 0.45
C LYS A 70 -5.02 9.34 0.74
N PRO A 71 -5.42 9.17 2.01
CA PRO A 71 -6.60 8.38 2.37
C PRO A 71 -7.82 8.89 1.60
N THR A 72 -8.27 8.10 0.64
CA THR A 72 -9.51 8.34 -0.10
C THR A 72 -10.58 7.45 0.50
N LYS A 73 -11.76 8.02 0.83
CA LYS A 73 -12.93 7.24 1.21
C LYS A 73 -13.37 6.43 -0.02
N ILE A 74 -12.91 5.20 -0.15
CA ILE A 74 -13.38 4.27 -1.17
C ILE A 74 -14.01 3.11 -0.41
N VAL A 75 -15.33 3.20 -0.14
CA VAL A 75 -16.17 2.19 0.53
C VAL A 75 -15.95 2.04 2.04
N ALA A 76 -16.97 2.41 2.83
CA ALA A 76 -17.26 2.06 4.24
C ALA A 76 -16.13 2.02 5.31
N GLY A 77 -14.93 2.51 5.00
CA GLY A 77 -13.75 2.54 5.86
C GLY A 77 -12.71 3.48 5.24
N THR A 78 -11.75 3.95 6.04
CA THR A 78 -10.65 4.75 5.50
C THR A 78 -9.64 3.80 4.87
N ASN A 79 -9.52 3.85 3.54
CA ASN A 79 -8.72 2.91 2.75
C ASN A 79 -7.42 3.56 2.26
N LEU A 80 -6.34 2.77 2.27
CA LEU A 80 -5.01 3.19 1.87
C LEU A 80 -4.57 2.40 0.64
N ILE A 81 -4.01 3.09 -0.36
CA ILE A 81 -3.59 2.50 -1.63
C ILE A 81 -2.06 2.55 -1.72
N PHE A 82 -1.43 1.38 -1.80
CA PHE A 82 -0.01 1.26 -2.11
C PHE A 82 0.20 0.75 -3.52
N GLY A 83 0.98 1.47 -4.33
CA GLY A 83 1.42 0.95 -5.61
C GLY A 83 2.88 1.27 -5.89
N ARG A 84 3.55 0.33 -6.57
CA ARG A 84 4.89 0.53 -7.09
C ARG A 84 4.79 1.40 -8.34
N ALA A 85 5.39 2.59 -8.31
CA ALA A 85 5.42 3.48 -9.47
C ALA A 85 6.22 2.81 -10.60
N LYS A 86 5.66 2.77 -11.82
CA LYS A 86 6.39 2.24 -12.97
C LYS A 86 7.61 3.11 -13.27
N HIS A 87 8.74 2.46 -13.54
CA HIS A 87 9.98 3.11 -13.98
C HIS A 87 9.76 3.64 -15.41
N GLY A 88 9.35 4.90 -15.53
CA GLY A 88 9.02 5.47 -16.84
C GLY A 88 8.38 6.86 -16.82
N MET A 89 8.39 7.59 -15.69
CA MET A 89 8.12 9.02 -15.72
C MET A 89 9.36 9.76 -16.20
N ARG A 90 9.41 9.96 -17.52
CA ARG A 90 10.03 11.15 -18.10
C ARG A 90 9.05 12.31 -18.00
#